data_AF-A0A1H7JTM7-F1
#
_entry.id   AF-A0A1H7JTM7-F1
#
_cell.length_a   1.000
_cell.length_b   1.000
_cell.length_c   1.000
_cell.angle_alpha   90.00
_cell.angle_beta   90.00
_cell.angle_gamma   90.00
#
_symmetry.space_group_name_H-M   'P 1'
#
loop_
_entity.id
_entity.type
_entity.pdbx_description
1 polymer ?
#
loop_
_entity_poly.entity_id
_entity_poly.type
_entity_poly.pdbx_seq_one_letter_code
_entity_poly.pdbx_strand_id
1 'polypeptide(L)'
;METQLYTGENFSFSYPSTWKDAQLNMPQIVAAFVDSNPKGNFADNLNLIVEESSATPEEAANSSVHALSNGAGGEVIQNFKKLNYIDVPEKAAGILESEYTQGELNAQVVLTQYFVSNGNELYTLSISCSKTAYDNGGKAVVQKIMDSFEIVKISEEAALPNTNDGSNAEELTQQNLFAEIMAYIIPIEIEDGALDELTYNYFVEHYELFPALTPEAQKRAKAEVDPNITSRHLNKNLSPYLDQMFEVSGYVVDIIEEELDEGVTVTEIHIVDDNDNSIIGFYAHSTGDILQDDDVTMRGVPATYFSFENISGGTTNSILIGVSTIEKTP
;
A
#
# COMPACT_ATOMS: atom_id res chain seq x y z
N MET A 1 32.08 -8.15 10.53
CA MET A 1 31.71 -8.07 9.10
C MET A 1 31.02 -6.74 8.94
N GLU A 2 31.47 -5.95 7.98
CA GLU A 2 30.90 -4.66 7.64
C GLU A 2 29.65 -4.88 6.77
N THR A 3 28.55 -4.23 7.12
CA THR A 3 27.26 -4.34 6.43
C THR A 3 26.89 -3.03 5.78
N GLN A 4 26.07 -3.09 4.73
CA GLN A 4 25.45 -1.94 4.10
C GLN A 4 23.92 -2.10 4.18
N LEU A 5 23.22 -0.98 4.36
CA LEU A 5 21.76 -0.94 4.45
C LEU A 5 21.16 -0.98 3.05
N TYR A 6 20.17 -1.85 2.85
CA TYR A 6 19.23 -1.76 1.74
C TYR A 6 17.91 -1.19 2.27
N THR A 7 17.37 -0.23 1.54
CA THR A 7 16.05 0.36 1.81
C THR A 7 15.19 0.11 0.58
N GLY A 8 14.15 -0.68 0.75
CA GLY A 8 13.04 -0.77 -0.20
C GLY A 8 11.95 0.23 0.17
N GLU A 9 10.78 0.10 -0.47
CA GLU A 9 9.65 1.00 -0.26
C GLU A 9 9.15 0.99 1.20
N ASN A 10 8.80 -0.20 1.72
CA ASN A 10 8.24 -0.36 3.08
C ASN A 10 9.06 -1.30 3.99
N PHE A 11 10.33 -1.51 3.65
CA PHE A 11 11.19 -2.41 4.39
C PHE A 11 12.66 -2.00 4.27
N SER A 12 13.46 -2.44 5.24
CA SER A 12 14.90 -2.33 5.16
C SER A 12 15.56 -3.58 5.72
N PHE A 13 16.77 -3.85 5.25
CA PHE A 13 17.64 -4.85 5.86
C PHE A 13 19.10 -4.55 5.56
N SER A 14 19.99 -4.95 6.46
CA SER A 14 21.42 -4.90 6.23
C SER A 14 21.93 -6.18 5.59
N TYR A 15 22.86 -6.04 4.64
CA TYR A 15 23.54 -7.16 4.00
C TYR A 15 25.05 -6.93 3.93
N PRO A 16 25.88 -7.96 3.69
CA PRO A 16 27.34 -7.77 3.65
C PRO A 16 27.76 -6.75 2.58
N SER A 17 28.59 -5.78 2.99
CA SER A 17 29.09 -4.71 2.10
C SER A 17 29.91 -5.21 0.90
N THR A 18 30.42 -6.44 0.96
CA THR A 18 31.17 -7.08 -0.13
C THR A 18 30.28 -7.74 -1.18
N TRP A 19 28.97 -7.85 -0.92
CA TRP A 19 28.01 -8.40 -1.86
C TRP A 19 27.57 -7.31 -2.85
N LYS A 20 27.27 -7.74 -4.08
CA LYS A 20 26.86 -6.86 -5.18
C LYS A 20 25.44 -7.17 -5.61
N ASP A 21 24.77 -6.16 -6.15
CA ASP A 21 23.49 -6.33 -6.83
C ASP A 21 23.60 -7.39 -7.93
N ALA A 22 22.69 -8.36 -7.91
CA ALA A 22 22.65 -9.46 -8.88
C ALA A 22 22.03 -9.06 -10.24
N GLN A 23 21.42 -7.88 -10.35
CA GLN A 23 20.76 -7.32 -11.53
C GLN A 23 19.76 -8.30 -12.17
N LEU A 24 18.92 -8.92 -11.32
CA LEU A 24 17.89 -9.84 -11.78
C LEU A 24 16.73 -9.05 -12.40
N ASN A 25 16.39 -9.34 -13.64
CA ASN A 25 15.21 -8.76 -14.31
C ASN A 25 13.98 -9.65 -14.11
N MET A 26 13.58 -9.84 -12.85
CA MET A 26 12.39 -10.63 -12.51
C MET A 26 11.42 -9.75 -11.71
N PRO A 27 10.19 -9.49 -12.23
CA PRO A 27 9.27 -8.50 -11.65
C PRO A 27 8.93 -8.73 -10.17
N GLN A 28 8.93 -9.98 -9.75
CA GLN A 28 8.60 -10.41 -8.38
C GLN A 28 9.77 -10.31 -7.38
N ILE A 29 11.01 -10.05 -7.82
CA ILE A 29 12.15 -9.87 -6.92
C ILE A 29 12.43 -8.38 -6.72
N VAL A 30 12.23 -7.90 -5.50
CA VAL A 30 12.42 -6.48 -5.14
C VAL A 30 13.84 -6.14 -4.71
N ALA A 31 14.64 -7.16 -4.34
CA ALA A 31 16.06 -7.00 -4.01
C ALA A 31 16.82 -8.31 -4.22
N ALA A 32 18.04 -8.25 -4.75
CA ALA A 32 18.90 -9.43 -4.86
C ALA A 32 20.39 -9.07 -4.78
N PHE A 33 21.13 -9.77 -3.91
CA PHE A 33 22.55 -9.55 -3.71
C PHE A 33 23.33 -10.87 -3.73
N VAL A 34 24.55 -10.83 -4.27
CA VAL A 34 25.43 -12.00 -4.41
C VAL A 34 26.84 -11.68 -3.94
N ASP A 35 27.48 -12.64 -3.27
CA ASP A 35 28.88 -12.58 -2.88
C ASP A 35 29.78 -12.49 -4.11
N SER A 36 30.52 -11.39 -4.22
CA SER A 36 31.44 -11.16 -5.32
C SER A 36 32.78 -11.90 -5.18
N ASN A 37 33.07 -12.46 -4.00
CA ASN A 37 34.31 -13.18 -3.71
C ASN A 37 34.05 -14.50 -2.96
N PRO A 38 33.32 -15.44 -3.58
CA PRO A 38 32.96 -16.66 -2.90
C PRO A 38 34.19 -17.52 -2.58
N LYS A 39 34.19 -18.10 -1.38
CA LYS A 39 35.25 -19.02 -0.95
C LYS A 39 35.12 -20.43 -1.54
N GLY A 40 34.10 -20.68 -2.36
CA GLY A 40 33.80 -21.97 -2.99
C GLY A 40 33.05 -21.79 -4.31
N ASN A 41 32.53 -22.90 -4.86
CA ASN A 41 31.90 -22.90 -6.19
C ASN A 41 30.53 -22.22 -6.22
N PHE A 42 29.90 -22.04 -5.07
CA PHE A 42 28.62 -21.36 -4.94
C PHE A 42 28.84 -19.97 -4.37
N ALA A 43 28.27 -18.97 -5.03
CA ALA A 43 28.22 -17.62 -4.51
C ALA A 43 27.02 -17.47 -3.58
N ASP A 44 27.32 -17.26 -2.29
CA ASP A 44 26.30 -16.97 -1.30
C ASP A 44 25.49 -15.76 -1.77
N ASN A 45 24.17 -15.82 -1.63
CA ASN A 45 23.28 -14.80 -2.15
C ASN A 45 22.03 -14.65 -1.29
N LEU A 46 21.33 -13.54 -1.48
CA LEU A 46 20.02 -13.31 -0.93
C LEU A 46 19.12 -12.72 -2.00
N ASN A 47 17.83 -13.02 -1.90
CA ASN A 47 16.79 -12.27 -2.61
C ASN A 47 15.60 -12.03 -1.68
N LEU A 48 14.84 -10.99 -1.99
CA LEU A 48 13.60 -10.66 -1.32
C LEU A 48 12.47 -10.60 -2.35
N ILE A 49 11.37 -11.23 -1.99
CA ILE A 49 10.07 -11.17 -2.68
C ILE A 49 9.08 -10.54 -1.71
N VAL A 50 8.21 -9.68 -2.23
CA VAL A 50 7.05 -9.12 -1.51
C VAL A 50 5.81 -9.49 -2.32
N GLU A 51 4.83 -10.10 -1.67
CA GLU A 51 3.60 -10.58 -2.30
C GLU A 51 2.39 -10.13 -1.49
N GLU A 52 1.32 -9.70 -2.16
CA GLU A 52 0.01 -9.51 -1.53
C GLU A 52 -0.50 -10.87 -1.05
N SER A 53 -0.48 -11.07 0.27
CA SER A 53 -0.87 -12.32 0.90
C SER A 53 -1.14 -12.13 2.38
N SER A 54 -2.31 -12.60 2.81
CA SER A 54 -2.66 -12.72 4.23
C SER A 54 -2.16 -14.04 4.85
N ALA A 55 -1.35 -14.81 4.14
CA ALA A 55 -0.79 -16.05 4.65
C ALA A 55 0.07 -15.78 5.89
N THR A 56 -0.16 -16.58 6.92
CA THR A 56 0.72 -16.58 8.09
C THR A 56 2.12 -17.07 7.71
N PRO A 57 3.17 -16.69 8.47
CA PRO A 57 4.53 -17.19 8.23
C PRO A 57 4.63 -18.73 8.19
N GLU A 58 3.80 -19.42 8.98
CA GLU A 58 3.74 -20.88 8.99
C GLU A 58 3.12 -21.44 7.70
N GLU A 59 2.02 -20.85 7.21
CA GLU A 59 1.39 -21.23 5.95
C GLU A 59 2.33 -20.99 4.77
N ALA A 60 3.01 -19.85 4.74
CA ALA A 60 4.03 -19.51 3.75
C ALA A 60 5.19 -20.51 3.74
N ALA A 61 5.74 -20.84 4.93
CA ALA A 61 6.80 -21.83 5.05
C ALA A 61 6.37 -23.22 4.59
N ASN A 62 5.13 -23.63 4.90
CA ASN A 62 4.59 -24.91 4.45
C ASN A 62 4.38 -24.94 2.93
N SER A 63 3.90 -23.83 2.34
CA SER A 63 3.78 -23.67 0.89
C SER A 63 5.14 -23.77 0.19
N SER A 64 6.16 -23.07 0.70
CA SER A 64 7.53 -23.13 0.16
C SER A 64 8.11 -24.54 0.21
N VAL A 65 7.97 -25.24 1.34
CA VAL A 65 8.39 -26.65 1.49
C VAL A 65 7.67 -27.54 0.48
N HIS A 66 6.36 -27.36 0.30
CA HIS A 66 5.59 -28.12 -0.66
C HIS A 66 6.08 -27.86 -2.09
N ALA A 67 6.25 -26.60 -2.49
CA ALA A 67 6.69 -26.23 -3.83
C ALA A 67 8.10 -26.80 -4.13
N LEU A 68 9.08 -26.56 -3.25
CA LEU A 68 10.47 -26.98 -3.45
C LEU A 68 10.62 -28.51 -3.40
N SER A 69 9.84 -29.21 -2.57
CA SER A 69 9.83 -30.68 -2.56
C SER A 69 9.23 -31.28 -3.84
N ASN A 70 8.35 -30.54 -4.51
CA ASN A 70 7.70 -30.95 -5.76
C ASN A 70 8.38 -30.38 -7.01
N GLY A 71 9.61 -29.88 -6.87
CA GLY A 71 10.44 -29.49 -8.01
C GLY A 71 10.38 -28.01 -8.41
N ALA A 72 9.82 -27.13 -7.57
CA ALA A 72 10.06 -25.70 -7.72
C ALA A 72 11.57 -25.41 -7.66
N GLY A 73 12.07 -24.57 -8.56
CA GLY A 73 13.51 -24.38 -8.79
C GLY A 73 14.13 -25.29 -9.84
N GLY A 74 13.38 -26.27 -10.38
CA GLY A 74 13.76 -27.07 -11.54
C GLY A 74 15.12 -27.76 -11.38
N GLU A 75 15.98 -27.66 -12.41
CA GLU A 75 17.31 -28.27 -12.38
C GLU A 75 18.28 -27.57 -11.41
N VAL A 76 17.97 -26.34 -10.98
CA VAL A 76 18.83 -25.53 -10.10
C VAL A 76 18.75 -25.99 -8.65
N ILE A 77 17.57 -26.39 -8.18
CA ILE A 77 17.33 -26.85 -6.80
C ILE A 77 17.02 -28.35 -6.82
N GLN A 78 18.00 -29.18 -6.42
CA GLN A 78 17.85 -30.63 -6.38
C GLN A 78 17.95 -31.15 -4.94
N ASN A 79 17.32 -32.30 -4.66
CA ASN A 79 17.41 -32.97 -3.35
C ASN A 79 17.05 -32.06 -2.17
N PHE A 80 16.02 -31.22 -2.33
CA PHE A 80 15.54 -30.32 -1.28
C PHE A 80 15.14 -31.10 -0.02
N LYS A 81 15.50 -30.55 1.15
CA LYS A 81 15.16 -31.11 2.46
C LYS A 81 14.94 -29.99 3.47
N LYS A 82 13.74 -29.97 4.06
CA LYS A 82 13.46 -29.17 5.26
C LYS A 82 14.32 -29.65 6.43
N LEU A 83 14.98 -28.72 7.12
CA LEU A 83 15.76 -28.99 8.33
C LEU A 83 14.98 -28.60 9.58
N ASN A 84 14.47 -27.37 9.62
CA ASN A 84 13.81 -26.81 10.79
C ASN A 84 12.80 -25.72 10.41
N TYR A 85 11.82 -25.49 11.27
CA TYR A 85 10.98 -24.28 11.25
C TYR A 85 10.92 -23.70 12.66
N ILE A 86 11.08 -22.39 12.79
CA ILE A 86 11.01 -21.65 14.04
C ILE A 86 9.97 -20.55 13.87
N ASP A 87 8.97 -20.55 14.75
CA ASP A 87 8.00 -19.46 14.84
C ASP A 87 8.56 -18.31 15.70
N VAL A 88 8.34 -17.07 15.27
CA VAL A 88 8.83 -15.84 15.90
C VAL A 88 7.65 -14.86 16.05
N PRO A 89 6.68 -15.15 16.93
CA PRO A 89 5.41 -14.45 17.00
C PRO A 89 5.56 -12.96 17.35
N GLU A 90 6.58 -12.59 18.12
CA GLU A 90 6.88 -11.20 18.49
C GLU A 90 7.25 -10.31 17.30
N LYS A 91 7.64 -10.91 16.17
CA LYS A 91 7.96 -10.22 14.91
C LYS A 91 6.94 -10.51 13.80
N ALA A 92 5.84 -11.20 14.11
CA ALA A 92 4.91 -11.73 13.10
C ALA A 92 5.68 -12.50 11.99
N ALA A 93 6.66 -13.31 12.38
CA ALA A 93 7.62 -13.90 11.47
C ALA A 93 7.86 -15.39 11.71
N GLY A 94 8.41 -16.07 10.70
CA GLY A 94 8.78 -17.48 10.73
C GLY A 94 10.09 -17.72 9.98
N ILE A 95 10.93 -18.61 10.50
CA ILE A 95 12.23 -18.95 9.93
C ILE A 95 12.20 -20.41 9.47
N LEU A 96 12.34 -20.64 8.17
CA LEU A 96 12.50 -21.96 7.58
C LEU A 96 13.97 -22.18 7.22
N GLU A 97 14.59 -23.18 7.84
CA GLU A 97 15.91 -23.67 7.43
C GLU A 97 15.75 -24.94 6.59
N SER A 98 16.43 -24.98 5.45
CA SER A 98 16.43 -26.09 4.52
C SER A 98 17.80 -26.29 3.89
N GLU A 99 18.01 -27.46 3.28
CA GLU A 99 19.20 -27.75 2.47
C GLU A 99 18.81 -28.28 1.10
N TYR A 100 19.61 -27.97 0.09
CA TYR A 100 19.47 -28.53 -1.25
C TYR A 100 20.84 -28.63 -1.95
N THR A 101 20.87 -29.34 -3.06
CA THR A 101 22.02 -29.43 -3.96
C THR A 101 21.80 -28.51 -5.17
N GLN A 102 22.67 -27.52 -5.36
CA GLN A 102 22.64 -26.69 -6.55
C GLN A 102 23.08 -27.51 -7.76
N GLY A 103 22.24 -27.61 -8.79
CA GLY A 103 22.41 -28.59 -9.87
C GLY A 103 23.69 -28.43 -10.70
N GLU A 104 23.95 -27.24 -11.24
CA GLU A 104 25.09 -26.99 -12.14
C GLU A 104 26.46 -27.11 -11.43
N LEU A 105 26.51 -26.65 -10.19
CA LEU A 105 27.73 -26.55 -9.38
C LEU A 105 27.93 -27.80 -8.51
N ASN A 106 26.91 -28.65 -8.40
CA ASN A 106 26.81 -29.78 -7.47
C ASN A 106 27.21 -29.38 -6.04
N ALA A 107 26.83 -28.17 -5.63
CA ALA A 107 27.19 -27.58 -4.35
C ALA A 107 26.08 -27.80 -3.34
N GLN A 108 26.43 -28.19 -2.11
CA GLN A 108 25.47 -28.22 -1.00
C GLN A 108 25.20 -26.80 -0.51
N VAL A 109 23.92 -26.42 -0.47
CA VAL A 109 23.45 -25.09 -0.10
C VAL A 109 22.48 -25.20 1.08
N VAL A 110 22.65 -24.32 2.05
CA VAL A 110 21.68 -24.07 3.10
C VAL A 110 20.85 -22.86 2.66
N LEU A 111 19.54 -23.06 2.57
CA LEU A 111 18.56 -22.02 2.30
C LEU A 111 17.83 -21.69 3.60
N THR A 112 17.99 -20.45 4.06
CA THR A 112 17.20 -19.88 5.14
C THR A 112 16.18 -18.92 4.52
N GLN A 113 14.90 -19.20 4.71
CA GLN A 113 13.82 -18.30 4.33
C GLN A 113 13.25 -17.66 5.59
N TYR A 114 13.24 -16.34 5.62
CA TYR A 114 12.61 -15.55 6.66
C TYR A 114 11.31 -14.96 6.11
N PHE A 115 10.20 -15.43 6.66
CA PHE A 115 8.86 -15.00 6.31
C PHE A 115 8.41 -13.97 7.34
N VAL A 116 8.05 -12.77 6.90
CA VAL A 116 7.46 -11.74 7.78
C VAL A 116 6.12 -11.34 7.17
N SER A 117 5.05 -11.40 7.94
CA SER A 117 3.72 -11.00 7.49
C SER A 117 3.25 -9.80 8.29
N ASN A 118 2.72 -8.79 7.60
CA ASN A 118 2.00 -7.67 8.24
C ASN A 118 0.47 -7.88 8.21
N GLY A 119 0.00 -9.01 7.67
CA GLY A 119 -1.42 -9.35 7.49
C GLY A 119 -1.97 -9.12 6.08
N ASN A 120 -1.34 -8.25 5.28
CA ASN A 120 -1.73 -7.93 3.91
C ASN A 120 -0.64 -8.32 2.90
N GLU A 121 0.62 -8.21 3.30
CA GLU A 121 1.79 -8.58 2.52
C GLU A 121 2.61 -9.63 3.25
N LEU A 122 3.23 -10.49 2.45
CA LEU A 122 4.21 -11.47 2.87
C LEU A 122 5.58 -11.13 2.29
N TYR A 123 6.52 -10.85 3.18
CA TYR A 123 7.92 -10.62 2.84
C TYR A 123 8.66 -11.95 2.96
N THR A 124 9.23 -12.42 1.85
CA THR A 124 10.01 -13.67 1.82
C THR A 124 11.48 -13.36 1.51
N LEU A 125 12.29 -13.24 2.55
CA LEU A 125 13.73 -13.06 2.43
C LEU A 125 14.43 -14.42 2.35
N SER A 126 14.93 -14.79 1.17
CA SER A 126 15.59 -16.05 0.90
C SER A 126 17.11 -15.87 0.87
N ILE A 127 17.82 -16.43 1.85
CA ILE A 127 19.29 -16.37 1.95
C ILE A 127 19.86 -17.75 1.69
N SER A 128 20.66 -17.86 0.64
CA SER A 128 21.33 -19.10 0.22
C SER A 128 22.81 -19.00 0.51
N CYS A 129 23.33 -19.89 1.36
CA CYS A 129 24.75 -20.00 1.63
C CYS A 129 25.26 -21.38 1.24
N SER A 130 26.46 -21.48 0.68
CA SER A 130 27.14 -22.77 0.61
C SER A 130 27.24 -23.36 2.02
N LYS A 131 27.04 -24.67 2.15
CA LYS A 131 27.06 -25.35 3.47
C LYS A 131 28.35 -25.06 4.23
N THR A 132 29.48 -25.04 3.51
CA THR A 132 30.79 -24.67 4.08
C THR A 132 30.83 -23.24 4.58
N ALA A 133 30.27 -22.26 3.86
CA ALA A 133 30.23 -20.88 4.35
C ALA A 133 29.28 -20.74 5.55
N TYR A 134 28.10 -21.37 5.50
CA TYR A 134 27.11 -21.38 6.57
C TYR A 134 27.71 -21.87 7.89
N ASP A 135 28.40 -23.01 7.86
CA ASP A 135 29.04 -23.63 9.03
C ASP A 135 30.25 -22.81 9.54
N ASN A 136 30.93 -22.07 8.67
CA ASN A 136 32.11 -21.26 9.00
C ASN A 136 31.77 -19.78 9.26
N GLY A 137 30.72 -19.55 10.04
CA GLY A 137 30.30 -18.21 10.47
C GLY A 137 29.21 -17.57 9.61
N GLY A 138 28.83 -18.19 8.49
CA GLY A 138 27.71 -17.74 7.65
C GLY A 138 26.39 -17.74 8.42
N LYS A 139 26.16 -18.67 9.35
CA LYS A 139 24.98 -18.65 10.23
C LYS A 139 24.83 -17.33 11.01
N ALA A 140 25.94 -16.77 11.50
CA ALA A 140 25.91 -15.48 12.19
C ALA A 140 25.69 -14.30 11.23
N VAL A 141 26.05 -14.44 9.95
CA VAL A 141 25.73 -13.47 8.90
C VAL A 141 24.24 -13.52 8.59
N VAL A 142 23.68 -14.71 8.35
CA VAL A 142 22.24 -14.92 8.11
C VAL A 142 21.42 -14.34 9.25
N GLN A 143 21.79 -14.64 10.51
CA GLN A 143 21.09 -14.08 11.67
C GLN A 143 21.15 -12.55 11.71
N LYS A 144 22.30 -11.94 11.40
CA LYS A 144 22.43 -10.47 11.36
C LYS A 144 21.56 -9.83 10.27
N ILE A 145 21.43 -10.46 9.11
CA ILE A 145 20.54 -9.99 8.05
C ILE A 145 19.10 -10.02 8.55
N MET A 146 18.65 -11.16 9.11
CA MET A 146 17.28 -11.29 9.65
C MET A 146 17.01 -10.35 10.83
N ASP A 147 17.97 -10.17 11.73
CA ASP A 147 17.83 -9.27 12.88
C ASP A 147 17.71 -7.81 12.47
N SER A 148 18.34 -7.44 11.35
CA SER A 148 18.25 -6.11 10.74
C SER A 148 17.05 -5.93 9.82
N PHE A 149 16.29 -7.00 9.54
CA PHE A 149 15.11 -6.90 8.71
C PHE A 149 14.01 -6.21 9.51
N GLU A 150 13.57 -5.10 8.98
CA GLU A 150 12.49 -4.29 9.52
C GLU A 150 11.49 -4.06 8.40
N ILE A 151 10.23 -4.41 8.64
CA ILE A 151 9.15 -3.74 7.93
C ILE A 151 9.18 -2.33 8.48
N VAL A 152 9.66 -1.41 7.65
CA VAL A 152 9.64 -0.01 7.98
C VAL A 152 8.16 0.33 7.86
N LYS A 153 7.44 0.36 8.99
CA LYS A 153 6.28 1.24 9.07
C LYS A 153 6.82 2.57 8.59
N ILE A 154 6.25 3.13 7.53
CA ILE A 154 6.65 4.44 7.04
C ILE A 154 6.57 5.38 8.25
N SER A 155 7.75 5.65 8.79
CA SER A 155 8.13 6.86 9.46
C SER A 155 9.00 7.52 8.40
N GLU A 156 8.63 8.75 8.10
CA GLU A 156 9.21 9.66 7.11
C GLU A 156 10.68 9.38 6.76
N GLU A 157 10.96 9.18 5.47
CA GLU A 157 12.17 9.61 4.73
C GLU A 157 12.64 8.57 3.69
N ALA A 158 12.26 8.80 2.43
CA ALA A 158 13.19 8.75 1.28
C ALA A 158 12.52 9.32 0.02
N ALA A 159 12.39 10.64 -0.03
CA ALA A 159 12.14 11.38 -1.27
C ALA A 159 13.43 11.48 -2.11
N LEU A 160 13.33 11.41 -3.44
CA LEU A 160 14.23 12.09 -4.38
C LEU A 160 13.49 12.38 -5.70
N PRO A 161 13.83 13.44 -6.47
CA PRO A 161 14.41 14.73 -6.10
C PRO A 161 13.62 15.92 -6.70
N ASN A 162 13.65 17.09 -6.04
CA ASN A 162 14.36 18.26 -6.60
C ASN A 162 14.38 19.48 -5.66
N THR A 163 15.61 19.80 -5.26
CA THR A 163 16.17 21.13 -4.97
C THR A 163 15.50 22.06 -3.95
N ASN A 164 16.25 22.18 -2.83
CA ASN A 164 16.45 23.34 -1.96
C ASN A 164 15.37 23.69 -0.92
N ASP A 165 15.68 23.19 0.29
CA ASP A 165 15.91 23.99 1.49
C ASP A 165 14.67 24.66 2.13
N GLY A 166 14.09 23.98 3.13
CA GLY A 166 13.07 24.55 4.01
C GLY A 166 12.10 23.52 4.59
N SER A 167 12.53 22.87 5.66
CA SER A 167 11.76 22.00 6.59
C SER A 167 10.27 22.33 6.78
N ASN A 168 9.42 21.33 6.50
CA ASN A 168 8.35 20.75 7.35
C ASN A 168 7.44 19.90 6.45
N ALA A 169 7.76 18.61 6.28
CA ALA A 169 6.82 17.63 5.72
C ALA A 169 6.16 16.90 6.90
N GLU A 170 4.84 16.75 6.89
CA GLU A 170 4.07 16.11 7.96
C GLU A 170 3.78 14.64 7.60
N GLU A 171 4.08 13.74 8.52
CA GLU A 171 3.92 12.27 8.46
C GLU A 171 2.50 11.84 8.00
N LEU A 172 2.40 10.83 7.11
CA LEU A 172 1.13 10.17 6.79
C LEU A 172 0.65 9.39 8.03
N THR A 173 -0.45 9.85 8.62
CA THR A 173 -1.07 9.36 9.84
C THR A 173 -2.52 8.98 9.56
N GLN A 174 -3.18 8.35 10.54
CA GLN A 174 -4.64 8.20 10.50
C GLN A 174 -5.36 9.56 10.34
N GLN A 175 -4.72 10.66 10.75
CA GLN A 175 -5.31 11.99 10.72
C GLN A 175 -5.34 12.55 9.29
N ASN A 176 -4.28 12.40 8.52
CA ASN A 176 -4.24 12.91 7.14
C ASN A 176 -4.49 11.85 6.06
N LEU A 177 -4.70 10.58 6.41
CA LEU A 177 -4.90 9.49 5.43
C LEU A 177 -5.92 9.86 4.34
N PHE A 178 -7.11 10.32 4.73
CA PHE A 178 -8.12 10.69 3.74
C PHE A 178 -7.74 11.93 2.93
N ALA A 179 -7.08 12.91 3.56
CA ALA A 179 -6.59 14.10 2.89
C ALA A 179 -5.55 13.74 1.80
N GLU A 180 -4.70 12.76 2.09
CA GLU A 180 -3.64 12.29 1.22
C GLU A 180 -4.17 11.39 0.10
N ILE A 181 -5.17 10.55 0.36
CA ILE A 181 -5.93 9.85 -0.70
C ILE A 181 -6.50 10.86 -1.69
N MET A 182 -7.16 11.91 -1.18
CA MET A 182 -7.75 12.95 -2.04
C MET A 182 -6.67 13.73 -2.81
N ALA A 183 -5.55 14.05 -2.16
CA ALA A 183 -4.40 14.72 -2.78
C ALA A 183 -3.71 13.87 -3.85
N TYR A 184 -3.77 12.55 -3.74
CA TYR A 184 -3.26 11.60 -4.72
C TYR A 184 -4.20 11.41 -5.91
N ILE A 185 -5.50 11.20 -5.66
CA ILE A 185 -6.49 10.92 -6.70
C ILE A 185 -6.75 12.14 -7.59
N ILE A 186 -6.91 13.33 -7.00
CA ILE A 186 -7.33 14.51 -7.75
C ILE A 186 -6.40 14.83 -8.94
N PRO A 187 -5.07 14.86 -8.80
CA PRO A 187 -4.17 15.11 -9.94
C PRO A 187 -4.12 14.00 -10.99
N ILE A 188 -4.56 12.78 -10.64
CA ILE A 188 -4.63 11.64 -11.57
C ILE A 188 -5.90 11.74 -12.42
N GLU A 189 -7.03 12.01 -11.76
CA GLU A 189 -8.34 12.07 -12.41
C GLU A 189 -8.61 13.39 -13.12
N ILE A 190 -7.98 14.47 -12.67
CA ILE A 190 -8.23 15.82 -13.15
C ILE A 190 -6.91 16.44 -13.61
N GLU A 191 -6.80 16.72 -14.92
CA GLU A 191 -5.67 17.46 -15.48
C GLU A 191 -5.51 18.81 -14.78
N ASP A 192 -4.31 19.10 -14.29
CA ASP A 192 -3.98 20.26 -13.44
C ASP A 192 -4.80 20.34 -12.13
N GLY A 193 -5.45 19.26 -11.73
CA GLY A 193 -6.17 19.14 -10.47
C GLY A 193 -5.23 19.16 -9.27
N ALA A 194 -5.65 19.83 -8.21
CA ALA A 194 -5.00 19.78 -6.91
C ALA A 194 -6.05 19.91 -5.80
N LEU A 195 -5.78 19.29 -4.65
CA LEU A 195 -6.57 19.49 -3.45
C LEU A 195 -6.23 20.85 -2.83
N ASP A 196 -7.24 21.66 -2.51
CA ASP A 196 -7.05 22.94 -1.83
C ASP A 196 -6.59 22.74 -0.37
N GLU A 197 -5.69 23.60 0.09
CA GLU A 197 -5.12 23.55 1.45
C GLU A 197 -6.21 23.65 2.54
N LEU A 198 -7.27 24.44 2.31
CA LEU A 198 -8.38 24.56 3.27
C LEU A 198 -9.12 23.23 3.42
N THR A 199 -9.37 22.55 2.31
CA THR A 199 -10.04 21.24 2.31
C THR A 199 -9.13 20.17 2.91
N TYR A 200 -7.84 20.16 2.55
CA TYR A 200 -6.85 19.26 3.16
C TYR A 200 -6.86 19.40 4.68
N ASN A 201 -6.71 20.62 5.20
CA ASN A 201 -6.69 20.89 6.64
C ASN A 201 -8.00 20.46 7.31
N TYR A 202 -9.14 20.68 6.65
CA TYR A 202 -10.43 20.22 7.18
C TYR A 202 -10.45 18.69 7.35
N PHE A 203 -9.99 17.94 6.35
CA PHE A 203 -9.91 16.48 6.44
C PHE A 203 -8.99 16.04 7.58
N VAL A 204 -7.84 16.69 7.77
CA VAL A 204 -6.91 16.37 8.86
C VAL A 204 -7.52 16.65 10.24
N GLU A 205 -8.12 17.84 10.42
CA GLU A 205 -8.74 18.24 11.68
C GLU A 205 -9.95 17.38 12.05
N HIS A 206 -10.65 16.83 11.05
CA HIS A 206 -11.88 16.05 11.22
C HIS A 206 -11.74 14.60 10.75
N TYR A 207 -10.54 14.03 10.79
CA TYR A 207 -10.21 12.73 10.20
C TYR A 207 -11.13 11.57 10.63
N GLU A 208 -11.65 11.61 11.85
CA GLU A 208 -12.60 10.61 12.36
C GLU A 208 -13.96 10.62 11.61
N LEU A 209 -14.20 11.62 10.76
CA LEU A 209 -15.42 11.78 9.96
C LEU A 209 -15.22 11.33 8.51
N PHE A 210 -14.00 11.00 8.06
CA PHE A 210 -13.73 10.70 6.65
C PHE A 210 -13.00 9.35 6.51
N PRO A 211 -13.75 8.24 6.44
CA PRO A 211 -15.20 8.13 6.52
C PRO A 211 -15.74 8.00 7.96
N ALA A 212 -16.98 8.43 8.18
CA ALA A 212 -17.68 8.30 9.45
C ALA A 212 -18.33 6.91 9.57
N LEU A 213 -17.56 5.92 10.05
CA LEU A 213 -17.98 4.51 10.09
C LEU A 213 -18.84 4.12 11.29
N THR A 214 -18.71 4.83 12.41
CA THR A 214 -19.45 4.53 13.64
C THR A 214 -20.73 5.37 13.75
N PRO A 215 -21.79 4.89 14.41
CA PRO A 215 -23.01 5.68 14.62
C PRO A 215 -22.75 7.05 15.29
N GLU A 216 -21.77 7.10 16.20
CA GLU A 216 -21.33 8.34 16.84
C GLU A 216 -20.67 9.29 15.84
N ALA A 217 -19.79 8.80 14.97
CA ALA A 217 -19.16 9.60 13.93
C ALA A 217 -20.19 10.10 12.89
N GLN A 218 -21.11 9.26 12.44
CA GLN A 218 -22.18 9.62 11.50
C GLN A 218 -23.06 10.75 12.07
N LYS A 219 -23.40 10.65 13.36
CA LYS A 219 -24.15 11.70 14.05
C LYS A 219 -23.37 13.03 14.12
N ARG A 220 -22.06 12.98 14.33
CA ARG A 220 -21.20 14.18 14.31
C ARG A 220 -21.13 14.78 12.91
N ALA A 221 -20.86 13.97 11.89
CA ALA A 221 -20.84 14.41 10.49
C ALA A 221 -22.15 15.13 10.10
N LYS A 222 -23.30 14.55 10.45
CA LYS A 222 -24.61 15.19 10.21
C LYS A 222 -24.78 16.53 10.93
N ALA A 223 -24.13 16.73 12.08
CA ALA A 223 -24.21 17.98 12.83
C ALA A 223 -23.31 19.09 12.28
N GLU A 224 -22.24 18.74 11.55
CA GLU A 224 -21.33 19.68 10.88
C GLU A 224 -21.92 20.29 9.60
N VAL A 225 -22.98 19.69 9.05
CA VAL A 225 -23.62 20.18 7.82
C VAL A 225 -24.17 21.60 8.02
N ASP A 226 -23.71 22.54 7.18
CA ASP A 226 -24.38 23.85 7.05
C ASP A 226 -25.56 23.73 6.08
N PRO A 227 -26.81 23.87 6.57
CA PRO A 227 -28.02 23.71 5.74
C PRO A 227 -28.21 24.84 4.72
N ASN A 228 -27.41 25.91 4.77
CA ASN A 228 -27.50 27.01 3.81
C ASN A 228 -26.63 26.79 2.57
N ILE A 229 -25.72 25.81 2.61
CA ILE A 229 -24.87 25.44 1.48
C ILE A 229 -25.62 24.44 0.62
N THR A 230 -25.57 24.64 -0.69
CA THR A 230 -26.15 23.72 -1.67
C THR A 230 -25.17 23.59 -2.84
N SER A 231 -25.29 22.51 -3.60
CA SER A 231 -24.58 22.31 -4.88
C SER A 231 -24.60 23.55 -5.79
N ARG A 232 -25.70 24.32 -5.81
CA ARG A 232 -25.82 25.57 -6.58
C ARG A 232 -24.88 26.68 -6.11
N HIS A 233 -24.60 26.75 -4.80
CA HIS A 233 -23.61 27.68 -4.26
C HIS A 233 -22.20 27.29 -4.71
N LEU A 234 -21.88 26.00 -4.58
CA LEU A 234 -20.58 25.44 -4.95
C LEU A 234 -20.28 25.64 -6.44
N ASN A 235 -21.26 25.38 -7.31
CA ASN A 235 -21.11 25.60 -8.77
C ASN A 235 -20.92 27.06 -9.15
N LYS A 236 -21.42 28.00 -8.33
CA LYS A 236 -21.23 29.43 -8.57
C LYS A 236 -19.85 29.90 -8.14
N ASN A 237 -19.40 29.45 -6.97
CA ASN A 237 -18.09 29.76 -6.41
C ASN A 237 -17.79 28.78 -5.28
N LEU A 238 -16.81 27.89 -5.50
CA LEU A 238 -16.41 26.86 -4.55
C LEU A 238 -15.66 27.45 -3.34
N SER A 239 -14.81 28.45 -3.56
CA SER A 239 -13.80 28.91 -2.60
C SER A 239 -14.31 29.26 -1.18
N PRO A 240 -15.50 29.87 -0.99
CA PRO A 240 -16.00 30.19 0.35
C PRO A 240 -16.43 28.98 1.18
N TYR A 241 -16.45 27.78 0.60
CA TYR A 241 -17.08 26.59 1.16
C TYR A 241 -16.10 25.40 1.28
N LEU A 242 -14.80 25.62 1.00
CA LEU A 242 -13.77 24.56 0.95
C LEU A 242 -13.50 23.88 2.30
N ASP A 243 -13.90 24.53 3.40
CA ASP A 243 -13.80 24.06 4.79
C ASP A 243 -15.19 23.87 5.42
N GLN A 244 -16.23 23.65 4.61
CA GLN A 244 -17.60 23.54 5.10
C GLN A 244 -18.27 22.25 4.63
N MET A 245 -18.76 21.47 5.61
CA MET A 245 -19.53 20.28 5.31
C MET A 245 -20.92 20.67 4.80
N PHE A 246 -21.35 20.03 3.71
CA PHE A 246 -22.68 20.20 3.14
C PHE A 246 -23.32 18.84 2.86
N GLU A 247 -24.64 18.85 2.66
CA GLU A 247 -25.42 17.68 2.28
C GLU A 247 -25.91 17.84 0.84
N VAL A 248 -25.84 16.77 0.05
CA VAL A 248 -26.39 16.70 -1.30
C VAL A 248 -27.03 15.35 -1.53
N SER A 249 -28.25 15.38 -2.06
CA SER A 249 -28.96 14.18 -2.51
C SER A 249 -29.04 14.17 -4.02
N GLY A 250 -29.00 12.98 -4.60
CA GLY A 250 -29.10 12.83 -6.05
C GLY A 250 -29.16 11.38 -6.48
N TYR A 251 -29.40 11.22 -7.77
CA TYR A 251 -29.47 9.94 -8.46
C TYR A 251 -28.06 9.47 -8.86
N VAL A 252 -27.71 8.23 -8.52
CA VAL A 252 -26.41 7.62 -8.85
C VAL A 252 -26.38 7.26 -10.32
N VAL A 253 -25.56 7.98 -11.09
CA VAL A 253 -25.36 7.72 -12.53
C VAL A 253 -24.21 6.76 -12.80
N ASP A 254 -23.21 6.74 -11.92
CA ASP A 254 -22.10 5.79 -11.95
C ASP A 254 -21.55 5.57 -10.53
N ILE A 255 -21.03 4.38 -10.27
CA ILE A 255 -20.38 4.03 -9.01
C ILE A 255 -19.38 2.91 -9.24
N ILE A 256 -18.14 3.14 -8.80
CA ILE A 256 -17.07 2.16 -8.85
C ILE A 256 -16.40 2.07 -7.48
N GLU A 257 -16.02 0.86 -7.10
CA GLU A 257 -15.19 0.63 -5.93
C GLU A 257 -13.84 0.12 -6.43
N GLU A 258 -12.80 0.83 -6.04
CA GLU A 258 -11.43 0.44 -6.31
C GLU A 258 -10.71 0.23 -4.99
N GLU A 259 -9.86 -0.79 -4.95
CA GLU A 259 -8.94 -0.97 -3.84
C GLU A 259 -7.68 -0.19 -4.20
N LEU A 260 -7.39 0.86 -3.44
CA LEU A 260 -6.07 1.48 -3.49
C LEU A 260 -5.05 0.54 -2.85
N ASP A 261 -3.78 0.75 -3.17
CA ASP A 261 -2.66 0.10 -2.47
C ASP A 261 -2.88 0.20 -0.94
N GLU A 262 -2.51 -0.85 -0.20
CA GLU A 262 -2.73 -0.99 1.26
C GLU A 262 -4.13 -1.45 1.72
N GLY A 263 -5.04 -1.80 0.80
CA GLY A 263 -6.34 -2.41 1.13
C GLY A 263 -7.42 -1.42 1.57
N VAL A 264 -7.21 -0.13 1.27
CA VAL A 264 -8.23 0.89 1.43
C VAL A 264 -9.15 0.86 0.22
N THR A 265 -10.37 0.37 0.41
CA THR A 265 -11.42 0.52 -0.60
C THR A 265 -11.82 1.99 -0.68
N VAL A 266 -11.72 2.56 -1.86
CA VAL A 266 -12.26 3.88 -2.19
C VAL A 266 -13.41 3.69 -3.17
N THR A 267 -14.57 4.24 -2.82
CA THR A 267 -15.69 4.35 -3.74
C THR A 267 -15.64 5.72 -4.40
N GLU A 268 -15.57 5.72 -5.72
CA GLU A 268 -15.95 6.87 -6.54
C GLU A 268 -17.44 6.74 -6.87
N ILE A 269 -18.19 7.79 -6.58
CA ILE A 269 -19.62 7.85 -6.87
C ILE A 269 -19.96 9.13 -7.62
N HIS A 270 -20.61 8.99 -8.77
CA HIS A 270 -21.12 10.11 -9.55
C HIS A 270 -22.64 10.20 -9.36
N ILE A 271 -23.09 11.33 -8.85
CA ILE A 271 -24.52 11.66 -8.74
C ILE A 271 -24.91 12.86 -9.58
N VAL A 272 -26.20 12.91 -9.92
CA VAL A 272 -26.86 14.11 -10.45
C VAL A 272 -27.97 14.52 -9.47
N ASP A 273 -27.92 15.78 -9.02
CA ASP A 273 -28.93 16.32 -8.10
C ASP A 273 -30.20 16.82 -8.83
N ASP A 274 -31.22 17.20 -8.06
CA ASP A 274 -32.50 17.73 -8.58
C ASP A 274 -32.37 19.03 -9.41
N ASN A 275 -31.20 19.68 -9.39
CA ASN A 275 -30.92 20.89 -10.15
C ASN A 275 -30.03 20.61 -11.37
N ASP A 276 -29.91 19.34 -11.78
CA ASP A 276 -29.04 18.86 -12.86
C ASP A 276 -27.55 19.16 -12.63
N ASN A 277 -27.12 19.34 -11.39
CA ASN A 277 -25.69 19.49 -11.07
C ASN A 277 -25.03 18.12 -11.02
N SER A 278 -23.84 18.02 -11.60
CA SER A 278 -22.97 16.85 -11.50
C SER A 278 -22.09 16.95 -10.27
N ILE A 279 -22.05 15.90 -9.45
CA ILE A 279 -21.19 15.80 -8.26
C ILE A 279 -20.48 14.45 -8.28
N ILE A 280 -19.16 14.47 -8.18
CA ILE A 280 -18.34 13.27 -7.94
C ILE A 280 -17.90 13.26 -6.48
N GLY A 281 -18.15 12.15 -5.79
CA GLY A 281 -17.75 11.93 -4.42
C GLY A 281 -16.71 10.82 -4.34
N PHE A 282 -15.67 11.04 -3.54
CA PHE A 282 -14.75 9.98 -3.12
C PHE A 282 -14.99 9.64 -1.66
N TYR A 283 -15.29 8.37 -1.38
CA TYR A 283 -15.57 7.84 -0.05
C TYR A 283 -14.57 6.73 0.27
N ALA A 284 -13.76 6.88 1.32
CA ALA A 284 -12.71 5.91 1.65
C ALA A 284 -13.23 4.67 2.42
N HIS A 285 -14.32 4.09 1.91
CA HIS A 285 -14.80 2.77 2.29
C HIS A 285 -15.76 2.23 1.22
N SER A 286 -16.12 0.94 1.28
CA SER A 286 -17.20 0.39 0.46
C SER A 286 -18.55 0.98 0.87
N THR A 287 -19.43 1.12 -0.11
CA THR A 287 -20.82 1.59 0.05
C THR A 287 -21.82 0.45 0.19
N GLY A 288 -21.37 -0.80 0.01
CA GLY A 288 -22.20 -2.00 0.16
C GLY A 288 -23.26 -2.13 -0.92
N ASP A 289 -24.54 -2.04 -0.53
CA ASP A 289 -25.69 -2.28 -1.43
C ASP A 289 -26.16 -1.02 -2.18
N ILE A 290 -25.36 0.05 -2.20
CA ILE A 290 -25.62 1.22 -3.06
C ILE A 290 -25.13 0.88 -4.46
N LEU A 291 -26.03 1.00 -5.43
CA LEU A 291 -25.77 0.67 -6.82
C LEU A 291 -26.09 1.86 -7.72
N GLN A 292 -25.64 1.77 -8.97
CA GLN A 292 -26.15 2.62 -10.04
C GLN A 292 -27.69 2.56 -10.07
N ASP A 293 -28.31 3.68 -10.39
CA ASP A 293 -29.76 3.91 -10.41
C ASP A 293 -30.44 4.06 -9.03
N ASP A 294 -29.69 4.04 -7.94
CA ASP A 294 -30.21 4.38 -6.61
C ASP A 294 -30.26 5.90 -6.37
N ASP A 295 -31.14 6.33 -5.47
CA ASP A 295 -31.09 7.66 -4.88
C ASP A 295 -30.26 7.63 -3.59
N VAL A 296 -29.32 8.55 -3.45
CA VAL A 296 -28.44 8.62 -2.27
C VAL A 296 -28.39 10.02 -1.68
N THR A 297 -28.00 10.10 -0.43
CA THR A 297 -27.64 11.35 0.24
C THR A 297 -26.19 11.25 0.71
N MET A 298 -25.35 12.14 0.20
CA MET A 298 -23.97 12.31 0.61
C MET A 298 -23.81 13.51 1.53
N ARG A 299 -22.90 13.39 2.49
CA ARG A 299 -22.38 14.53 3.28
C ARG A 299 -20.89 14.55 3.15
N GLY A 300 -20.33 15.70 2.84
CA GLY A 300 -18.91 15.82 2.53
C GLY A 300 -18.47 17.27 2.43
N VAL A 301 -17.20 17.44 2.09
CA VAL A 301 -16.59 18.76 1.94
C VAL A 301 -16.12 18.92 0.50
N PRO A 302 -16.35 20.09 -0.12
CA PRO A 302 -15.91 20.32 -1.48
C PRO A 302 -14.38 20.35 -1.58
N ALA A 303 -13.83 19.68 -2.58
CA ALA A 303 -12.38 19.59 -2.80
C ALA A 303 -11.94 20.38 -4.02
N THR A 304 -12.60 20.18 -5.17
CA THR A 304 -12.26 20.93 -6.39
C THR A 304 -13.44 21.04 -7.35
N TYR A 305 -13.30 21.93 -8.33
CA TYR A 305 -14.23 22.13 -9.43
C TYR A 305 -13.53 21.84 -10.74
N PHE A 306 -14.15 21.03 -11.58
CA PHE A 306 -13.54 20.60 -12.83
C PHE A 306 -14.58 20.36 -13.92
N SER A 307 -14.10 20.07 -15.13
CA SER A 307 -14.95 19.78 -16.27
C SER A 307 -14.41 18.62 -17.07
N PHE A 308 -15.30 17.76 -17.58
CA PHE A 308 -14.94 16.60 -18.37
C PHE A 308 -15.80 16.48 -19.63
N GLU A 309 -15.32 15.75 -20.65
CA GLU A 309 -16.10 15.47 -21.85
C GLU A 309 -17.20 14.45 -21.56
N ASN A 310 -18.44 14.77 -21.93
CA ASN A 310 -19.57 13.87 -21.75
C ASN A 310 -19.83 13.02 -22.99
N ILE A 311 -20.55 11.90 -22.79
CA ILE A 311 -20.91 10.95 -23.85
C ILE A 311 -21.79 11.54 -24.97
N SER A 312 -22.35 12.74 -24.74
CA SER A 312 -23.15 13.48 -25.73
C SER A 312 -22.29 14.42 -26.60
N GLY A 313 -20.97 14.44 -26.42
CA GLY A 313 -20.02 15.26 -27.18
C GLY A 313 -19.94 16.71 -26.71
N GLY A 314 -20.39 17.02 -25.49
CA GLY A 314 -20.23 18.31 -24.84
C GLY A 314 -19.31 18.23 -23.63
N THR A 315 -19.25 19.32 -22.87
CA THR A 315 -18.52 19.40 -21.59
C THR A 315 -19.52 19.44 -20.45
N THR A 316 -19.27 18.64 -19.42
CA THR A 316 -20.01 18.67 -18.16
C THR A 316 -19.11 19.30 -17.10
N ASN A 317 -19.68 20.24 -16.32
CA ASN A 317 -19.02 20.80 -15.15
C ASN A 317 -19.43 20.00 -13.93
N SER A 318 -18.47 19.71 -13.05
CA SER A 318 -18.68 18.88 -11.87
C SER A 318 -17.92 19.41 -10.67
N ILE A 319 -18.45 19.11 -9.49
CA ILE A 319 -17.79 19.36 -8.21
C ILE A 319 -17.29 18.03 -7.69
N LEU A 320 -16.03 17.97 -7.30
CA LEU A 320 -15.46 16.84 -6.57
C LEU A 320 -15.56 17.11 -5.07
N ILE A 321 -16.01 16.11 -4.31
CA ILE A 321 -16.13 16.19 -2.85
C ILE A 321 -15.46 15.01 -2.16
N GLY A 322 -14.88 15.26 -1.00
CA GLY A 322 -14.50 14.19 -0.06
C GLY A 322 -15.71 13.82 0.79
N VAL A 323 -16.12 12.57 0.76
CA VAL A 323 -17.37 12.10 1.37
C VAL A 323 -17.11 11.58 2.78
N SER A 324 -17.89 12.08 3.73
CA SER A 324 -17.90 11.66 5.14
C SER A 324 -18.91 10.54 5.39
N THR A 325 -20.14 10.72 4.90
CA THR A 325 -21.20 9.72 5.01
C THR A 325 -21.96 9.62 3.69
N ILE A 326 -22.40 8.42 3.37
CA ILE A 326 -23.32 8.15 2.27
C ILE A 326 -24.42 7.20 2.74
N GLU A 327 -25.66 7.52 2.39
CA GLU A 327 -26.85 6.75 2.76
C GLU A 327 -27.76 6.60 1.55
N LYS A 328 -28.27 5.38 1.33
CA LYS A 328 -29.34 5.13 0.35
C LYS A 328 -30.64 5.77 0.83
N THR A 329 -31.29 6.50 -0.06
CA THR A 329 -32.59 7.13 0.16
C THR A 329 -33.69 6.14 -0.24
N PRO A 330 -34.78 6.01 0.55
CA PRO A 330 -35.83 5.02 0.30
C PRO A 330 -36.76 5.32 -0.88
#